data_AF-A0A0F3RFW7-F1
#
_entry.id   AF-A0A0F3RFW7-F1
#
_cell.length_a   1.000
_cell.length_b   1.000
_cell.length_c   1.000
_cell.angle_alpha   90.00
_cell.angle_beta   90.00
_cell.angle_gamma   90.00
#
_symmetry.space_group_name_H-M   'P 1'
#
loop_
_entity.id
_entity.type
_entity.pdbx_description
1 polymer ?
#
loop_
_entity_poly.entity_id
_entity_poly.type
_entity_poly.pdbx_seq_one_letter_code
_entity_poly.pdbx_strand_id
1 'polypeptide(L)' 'MSSLREIILDTETTGLDPRQGHRIVEIGAIEMVNKVLTGRNFHFYIILSEICRLRLIEFMVYPANF' A
#
# COMPACT_ATOMS: atom_id res chain seq x y z
N MET A 1 16.15 -1.95 24.41
CA MET A 1 15.90 -2.50 23.06
C MET A 1 15.01 -1.51 22.33
N SER A 2 15.41 -1.04 21.15
CA SER A 2 14.48 -0.31 20.29
C SER A 2 13.33 -1.25 19.93
N SER A 3 12.10 -0.74 19.98
CA SER A 3 10.95 -1.53 19.57
C SER A 3 10.89 -1.62 18.04
N LEU A 4 10.63 -2.81 17.50
CA LEU A 4 10.48 -3.02 16.07
C LEU A 4 9.12 -2.45 15.64
N ARG A 5 9.12 -1.46 14.76
CA ARG A 5 7.89 -0.91 14.19
C ARG A 5 7.68 -1.49 12.80
N GLU A 6 6.47 -1.98 12.55
CA GLU A 6 6.06 -2.61 11.31
C GLU A 6 4.76 -1.96 10.83
N ILE A 7 4.59 -1.88 9.51
CA ILE A 7 3.33 -1.46 8.88
C ILE A 7 2.83 -2.65 8.07
N ILE A 8 1.61 -3.13 8.37
CA ILE A 8 0.93 -4.07 7.48
C ILE A 8 0.13 -3.24 6.50
N LEU A 9 0.31 -3.54 5.21
CA LEU A 9 -0.32 -2.83 4.11
C LEU A 9 -1.24 -3.78 3.35
N ASP A 10 -2.42 -3.28 3.03
CA ASP A 10 -3.38 -3.89 2.12
C ASP A 10 -3.79 -2.86 1.06
N THR A 11 -4.02 -3.31 -0.16
CA THR A 11 -4.38 -2.40 -1.27
C THR A 11 -5.36 -3.06 -2.20
N GLU A 12 -6.34 -2.30 -2.67
CA GLU A 12 -7.23 -2.73 -3.74
C GLU A 12 -6.87 -2.07 -5.05
N THR A 13 -6.98 -2.83 -6.13
CA THR A 13 -6.55 -2.40 -7.47
C THR A 13 -7.64 -2.65 -8.50
N THR A 14 -7.62 -1.90 -9.60
CA THR A 14 -8.50 -2.19 -10.76
C THR A 14 -8.09 -3.47 -11.51
N GLY A 15 -6.99 -4.12 -11.12
CA GLY A 15 -6.38 -5.27 -11.78
C GLY A 15 -4.88 -5.39 -11.45
N LEU A 16 -4.28 -6.52 -11.80
CA LEU A 16 -2.96 -6.92 -11.28
C LEU A 16 -1.77 -6.36 -12.07
N ASP A 17 -1.91 -6.12 -13.38
CA ASP A 17 -0.78 -5.71 -14.23
C ASP A 17 -0.72 -4.19 -14.43
N PRO A 18 0.29 -3.48 -13.88
CA PRO A 18 0.41 -2.04 -14.04
C PRO A 18 0.69 -1.64 -15.50
N ARG A 19 1.27 -2.53 -16.31
CA ARG A 19 1.55 -2.26 -17.74
C ARG A 19 0.27 -2.21 -18.57
N GLN A 20 -0.81 -2.81 -18.08
CA GLN A 20 -2.15 -2.72 -18.68
C GLN A 20 -2.93 -1.48 -18.21
N GLY A 21 -2.30 -0.59 -17.45
CA GLY A 21 -2.90 0.65 -16.99
C GLY A 21 -3.75 0.51 -15.72
N HIS A 22 -3.71 -0.64 -15.06
CA HIS A 22 -4.37 -0.82 -13.77
C HIS A 22 -3.76 0.07 -12.69
N ARG A 23 -4.61 0.53 -11.76
CA ARG A 23 -4.25 1.50 -10.70
C ARG A 23 -4.76 1.03 -9.35
N ILE A 24 -4.12 1.52 -8.28
CA ILE A 24 -4.63 1.38 -6.92
C ILE A 24 -5.85 2.29 -6.77
N VAL A 25 -6.89 1.77 -6.13
CA VAL A 25 -8.11 2.50 -5.81
C VAL A 25 -8.31 2.65 -4.30
N GLU A 26 -7.61 1.84 -3.50
CA GLU A 26 -7.70 1.88 -2.03
C GLU A 26 -6.36 1.50 -1.38
N ILE A 27 -6.05 2.14 -0.25
CA ILE A 27 -4.91 1.81 0.60
C ILE A 27 -5.41 1.68 2.05
N GLY A 28 -5.17 0.51 2.64
CA GLY A 28 -5.32 0.24 4.07
C GLY A 28 -3.95 -0.01 4.71
N ALA A 29 -3.68 0.59 5.87
CA ALA A 29 -2.47 0.34 6.63
C ALA A 29 -2.73 0.34 8.13
N ILE A 30 -2.07 -0.58 8.83
CA ILE A 30 -2.09 -0.66 10.29
C ILE A 30 -0.67 -0.66 10.84
N GLU A 31 -0.46 0.04 11.95
CA GLU A 31 0.83 0.07 12.63
C GLU A 31 0.91 -0.99 13.74
N MET A 32 2.04 -1.70 13.77
CA MET A 32 2.41 -2.60 14.85
C MET A 32 3.74 -2.18 15.48
N VAL A 33 3.86 -2.41 16.78
CA VAL A 33 5.13 -2.32 17.51
C VAL A 33 5.34 -3.63 18.26
N ASN A 34 6.43 -4.32 17.95
CA ASN A 34 6.74 -5.67 18.45
C ASN A 34 5.57 -6.64 18.25
N LYS A 35 4.97 -6.65 17.04
CA LYS A 35 3.82 -7.47 16.66
C LYS A 35 2.51 -7.20 17.44
N VAL A 36 2.44 -6.09 18.17
CA VAL A 36 1.21 -5.64 18.84
C VAL A 36 0.65 -4.44 18.11
N LEU A 37 -0.65 -4.47 17.80
CA LEU A 37 -1.36 -3.35 17.17
C LEU A 37 -1.26 -2.10 18.04
N THR A 38 -0.88 -0.97 17.43
CA THR A 38 -0.85 0.32 18.15
C THR A 38 -2.21 1.03 18.15
N GLY A 39 -3.15 0.55 17.32
CA GLY A 39 -4.44 1.20 17.08
C GLY A 39 -4.37 2.36 16.07
N ARG A 40 -3.18 2.69 15.55
CA ARG A 40 -3.05 3.64 14.45
C ARG A 40 -3.37 2.94 13.13
N ASN A 41 -4.41 3.42 12.49
CA ASN A 41 -4.89 2.93 11.21
C ASN A 41 -4.85 4.09 10.20
N PHE A 42 -4.55 3.76 8.96
CA PHE A 42 -4.67 4.66 7.81
C PHE A 42 -5.54 3.97 6.77
N HIS A 43 -6.54 4.68 6.27
CA HIS A 43 -7.43 4.18 5.23
C HIS A 43 -7.75 5.30 4.26
N PHE A 44 -7.53 5.06 2.97
CA PHE A 44 -7.65 6.08 1.95
C PHE A 44 -8.16 5.52 0.62
N TYR A 45 -9.19 6.16 0.08
CA TYR A 45 -9.68 5.92 -1.27
C TYR A 45 -9.03 6.87 -2.26
N ILE A 46 -8.56 6.33 -3.38
CA ILE A 46 -7.96 7.12 -4.46
C ILE A 46 -9.02 7.34 -5.54
N ILE A 47 -9.39 8.60 -5.73
CA ILE A 47 -10.22 9.01 -6.86
C ILE A 47 -9.34 9.04 -8.11
N LEU A 48 -9.68 8.22 -9.09
CA LEU A 48 -8.98 8.15 -10.38
C LEU A 48 -9.31 9.40 -11.22
N SER A 49 -8.68 10.53 -10.89
CA SER A 49 -8.50 11.64 -11.84
C SER A 49 -7.22 11.41 -12.64
N GLU A 50 -7.17 11.93 -13.86
CA GLU A 50 -6.03 11.79 -14.80
C GLU A 50 -4.65 12.09 -14.18
N ILE A 51 -4.60 12.83 -13.06
CA ILE A 51 -3.38 13.33 -12.42
C ILE A 51 -2.83 12.41 -11.31
N CYS A 52 -3.58 11.42 -10.80
CA CYS A 52 -3.07 10.53 -9.75
C CYS A 52 -2.23 9.37 -10.32
N ARG A 53 -0.91 9.58 -10.41
CA ARG A 53 0.08 8.57 -10.86
C ARG A 53 0.77 7.89 -9.68
N LEU A 54 0.01 7.20 -8.84
CA LEU A 54 0.58 6.33 -7.80
C LEU A 54 0.97 4.98 -8.43
N ARG A 55 2.27 4.74 -8.64
CA ARG A 55 2.82 3.49 -9.17
C ARG A 55 3.14 2.47 -8.08
N LEU A 56 2.25 2.31 -7.11
CA LEU A 56 2.44 1.35 -6.01
C LEU A 56 2.26 -0.11 -6.47
N ILE A 57 1.46 -0.38 -7.51
CA ILE A 57 1.30 -1.73 -8.09
C ILE A 57 2.64 -2.28 -8.61
N GLU A 58 3.51 -1.43 -9.18
CA GLU A 58 4.81 -1.88 -9.66
C GLU A 58 5.68 -2.46 -8.55
N PHE A 59 5.65 -1.87 -7.34
CA PHE A 59 6.43 -2.34 -6.18
C PHE A 59 5.87 -3.62 -5.56
N MET A 60 4.57 -3.90 -5.68
CA MET A 60 3.96 -5.11 -5.15
C MET A 60 4.13 -6.31 -6.08
N VAL A 61 4.06 -6.09 -7.40
CA VAL A 61 4.10 -7.15 -8.41
C VAL A 61 5.52 -7.47 -8.84
N TYR A 62 6.42 -6.49 -8.80
CA TYR A 62 7.84 -6.68 -9.05
C TYR A 62 8.60 -6.26 -7.80
N PRO A 63 9.14 -7.20 -7.00
CA PRO A 63 10.07 -6.84 -5.95
C PRO A 63 11.30 -6.22 -6.64
N ALA A 64 11.34 -4.90 -6.70
CA ALA A 64 12.54 -4.19 -7.05
C ALA A 64 13.58 -4.53 -5.98
N ASN A 65 14.68 -5.16 -6.40
CA ASN A 65 15.84 -5.40 -5.55
C ASN A 65 16.27 -4.07 -4.91
N PHE A 66 15.98 -3.91 -3.63
CA PHE A 66 16.64 -2.96 -2.74
C PHE A 66 17.61 -3.73 -1.86
#